data_AF-A0A6H0KQM0-F1
#
_entry.id   AF-A0A6H0KQM0-F1
#
_cell.length_a   1.000
_cell.length_b   1.000
_cell.length_c   1.000
_cell.angle_alpha   90.00
_cell.angle_beta   90.00
_cell.angle_gamma   90.00
#
_symmetry.space_group_name_H-M   'P 1'
#
loop_
_entity.id
_entity.type
_entity.pdbx_description
1 polymer ?
#
loop_
_entity_poly.entity_id
_entity_poly.type
_entity_poly.pdbx_seq_one_letter_code
_entity_poly.pdbx_strand_id
1 'polypeptide(L)' 'MKNTLLSIWNFYLEGFRSMTLGRTLWIIILLKLFVMFFILKLFFFPDFLGDHPTDADKGTYVGNELIQRALPQKSIDF' A
#
# COMPACT_ATOMS: atom_id res chain seq x y z
N MET A 1 15.81 2.06 37.46
CA MET A 1 15.87 2.53 36.06
C MET A 1 14.53 2.41 35.29
N LYS A 2 13.40 2.05 35.93
CA LYS A 2 12.10 1.92 35.23
C LYS A 2 11.37 3.27 35.05
N ASN A 3 11.75 4.28 35.83
CA ASN A 3 11.00 5.54 35.93
C ASN A 3 11.43 6.59 34.89
N THR A 4 12.63 6.48 34.32
CA THR A 4 13.13 7.39 33.28
C THR A 4 12.40 7.20 31.97
N LEU A 5 12.12 5.95 31.58
CA LEU A 5 11.31 5.65 30.38
C LEU A 5 9.88 6.17 30.51
N LEU A 6 9.27 6.02 31.69
CA LEU A 6 7.93 6.57 31.97
C LEU A 6 7.93 8.10 31.95
N SER A 7 8.99 8.74 32.46
CA SER A 7 9.14 10.20 32.39
C SER A 7 9.27 10.70 30.94
N ILE A 8 10.09 10.03 30.12
CA ILE A 8 10.24 10.36 28.70
C ILE A 8 8.92 10.17 27.95
N TRP A 9 8.20 9.07 28.23
CA TRP A 9 6.88 8.80 27.67
C TRP A 9 5.89 9.90 28.03
N ASN A 10 5.79 10.27 29.31
CA ASN A 10 4.91 11.34 29.76
C ASN A 10 5.29 12.68 29.13
N PHE A 11 6.58 13.03 29.08
CA PHE A 11 7.03 14.28 28.48
C PHE A 11 6.69 14.36 26.99
N TYR A 12 6.84 13.26 26.24
CA TYR A 12 6.45 13.20 24.84
C TYR A 12 4.94 13.34 24.67
N LEU A 13 4.15 12.63 25.49
CA LEU A 13 2.68 12.65 25.42
C LEU A 13 2.11 14.00 25.87
N GLU A 14 2.75 14.66 26.84
CA GLU A 14 2.37 15.93 27.42
C GLU A 14 2.81 17.11 26.55
N GLY A 15 4.01 17.06 25.95
CA GLY A 15 4.48 17.97 24.91
C GLY A 15 3.62 17.87 23.64
N PHE A 16 3.26 16.65 23.23
CA PHE A 16 2.38 16.42 22.10
C PHE A 16 0.94 16.93 22.34
N ARG A 17 0.42 16.75 23.57
CA ARG A 17 -0.95 17.16 23.93
C ARG A 17 -1.09 18.67 24.19
N SER A 18 -0.06 19.31 24.75
CA SER A 18 -0.05 20.74 25.10
C SER A 18 0.07 21.66 23.88
N MET A 19 0.52 21.14 22.72
CA MET A 19 0.64 21.91 21.49
C MET A 19 -0.58 21.76 20.60
N THR A 20 -1.33 22.84 20.39
CA THR A 20 -2.42 22.91 19.40
C THR A 20 -1.89 22.69 17.98
N LEU A 21 -0.72 23.27 17.66
CA LEU A 21 -0.04 23.07 16.37
C LEU A 21 0.40 21.62 16.15
N GLY A 22 0.97 20.98 17.18
CA GLY A 22 1.41 19.58 17.10
C GLY A 22 0.25 18.61 16.86
N ARG A 23 -0.88 18.82 17.55
CA ARG A 23 -2.10 18.05 17.34
C ARG A 23 -2.64 18.22 15.92
N THR A 24 -2.71 19.44 15.42
CA THR A 24 -3.16 19.73 14.05
C THR A 24 -2.22 19.09 13.02
N LEU A 25 -0.91 19.20 13.17
CA LEU A 25 0.06 18.54 12.29
C LEU A 25 -0.10 17.02 12.30
N TRP A 26 -0.29 16.42 13.47
CA TRP A 26 -0.43 14.98 13.58
C TRP A 26 -1.74 14.48 12.95
N ILE A 27 -2.83 15.23 13.12
CA ILE A 27 -4.09 14.98 12.40
C ILE A 27 -3.87 15.09 10.90
N ILE A 28 -3.13 16.10 10.41
CA ILE A 28 -2.81 16.24 8.98
C ILE A 28 -1.99 15.04 8.49
N ILE A 29 -0.99 14.59 9.26
CA ILE A 29 -0.18 13.41 8.91
C ILE A 29 -1.06 12.15 8.86
N LEU A 30 -1.89 11.91 9.88
CA LEU A 30 -2.84 10.80 9.89
C LEU A 30 -3.80 10.85 8.71
N LEU A 31 -4.38 12.01 8.45
CA LEU A 31 -5.30 12.21 7.33
C LEU A 31 -4.60 11.97 6.01
N LYS A 32 -3.38 12.49 5.82
CA LYS A 32 -2.60 12.30 4.60
C LYS A 32 -2.24 10.82 4.41
N LEU A 33 -1.82 10.13 5.47
CA LEU A 33 -1.56 8.68 5.42
C LEU A 33 -2.83 7.89 5.11
N PHE A 34 -3.98 8.24 5.70
CA PHE A 34 -5.26 7.61 5.42
C PHE A 34 -5.70 7.83 3.97
N VAL A 35 -5.65 9.07 3.48
CA VAL A 35 -6.02 9.44 2.11
C VAL A 35 -5.05 8.83 1.10
N MET A 36 -3.74 8.89 1.35
CA MET A 36 -2.74 8.24 0.49
C MET A 36 -2.92 6.73 0.47
N PHE A 37 -3.16 6.10 1.63
CA PHE A 37 -3.43 4.67 1.69
C PHE A 37 -4.72 4.32 0.95
N PHE A 38 -5.78 5.11 1.10
CA PHE A 38 -7.06 4.84 0.44
C PHE A 38 -6.99 5.05 -1.07
N ILE A 39 -6.35 6.12 -1.54
CA ILE A 39 -6.16 6.39 -2.98
C ILE A 39 -5.23 5.35 -3.59
N LEU A 40 -4.08 5.07 -2.97
CA LEU A 40 -3.19 3.99 -3.43
C LEU A 40 -3.95 2.67 -3.42
N LYS A 41 -4.65 2.31 -2.34
CA LYS A 41 -5.41 1.05 -2.26
C LYS A 41 -6.55 0.98 -3.27
N LEU A 42 -7.28 2.06 -3.51
CA LEU A 42 -8.38 2.09 -4.49
C LEU A 42 -7.85 2.14 -5.94
N PHE A 43 -6.67 2.72 -6.19
CA PHE A 43 -6.05 2.80 -7.52
C PHE A 43 -5.13 1.62 -7.85
N PHE A 44 -4.56 0.95 -6.84
CA PHE A 44 -3.85 -0.33 -7.00
C PHE A 44 -4.79 -1.54 -6.91
N PHE A 45 -5.94 -1.39 -6.24
CA PHE A 45 -7.03 -2.37 -6.25
C PHE A 45 -8.36 -1.74 -6.74
N PRO A 46 -8.41 -1.08 -7.92
CA PRO A 46 -9.66 -0.69 -8.52
C PRO A 46 -10.24 -1.95 -9.14
N ASP A 47 -11.30 -2.45 -8.53
CA ASP A 47 -12.20 -3.42 -9.15
C ASP A 47 -11.55 -4.62 -9.84
N PHE A 48 -10.68 -5.32 -9.12
CA PHE A 48 -10.36 -6.70 -9.48
C PHE A 48 -11.55 -7.66 -9.26
N LEU A 49 -12.65 -7.22 -8.63
CA LEU A 49 -13.71 -8.10 -8.14
C LEU A 49 -15.15 -7.71 -8.56
N GLY A 50 -15.36 -6.67 -9.37
CA GLY A 50 -16.70 -6.13 -9.62
C GLY A 50 -17.24 -6.17 -11.04
N ASP A 51 -16.43 -6.35 -12.09
CA ASP A 51 -16.94 -6.22 -13.47
C ASP A 51 -16.42 -7.27 -14.48
N HIS A 52 -15.98 -8.44 -13.98
CA HIS A 52 -15.94 -9.65 -14.77
C HIS A 52 -16.59 -10.78 -13.97
N PRO A 53 -17.53 -11.56 -14.52
CA PRO A 53 -18.07 -12.74 -13.84
C PRO A 53 -17.04 -13.88 -13.71
N THR A 54 -15.74 -13.60 -13.90
CA THR A 54 -14.66 -14.59 -13.82
C THR A 54 -13.33 -13.90 -13.50
N ASP A 55 -12.83 -14.09 -12.28
CA ASP A 55 -11.48 -13.74 -11.81
C ASP A 55 -10.33 -14.44 -12.58
N ALA A 56 -10.64 -15.27 -13.58
CA ALA A 56 -9.69 -16.22 -14.18
C ALA A 56 -8.93 -15.72 -15.42
N ASP A 57 -9.32 -14.62 -16.06
CA ASP A 57 -8.84 -14.29 -17.43
C ASP A 57 -7.76 -13.21 -17.55
N LYS A 58 -7.46 -12.44 -16.48
CA LYS A 58 -6.45 -11.38 -16.56
C LYS A 58 -5.05 -11.85 -16.16
N GLY A 59 -4.93 -12.75 -15.18
CA GLY A 59 -3.65 -13.34 -14.78
C GLY A 59 -3.09 -14.33 -15.82
N THR A 60 -3.97 -15.05 -16.51
CA THR A 60 -3.63 -16.00 -17.58
C THR A 60 -3.11 -15.30 -18.84
N TYR A 61 -3.62 -14.11 -19.17
CA TYR A 61 -3.17 -13.35 -20.34
C TYR A 61 -1.71 -12.85 -20.20
N VAL A 62 -1.34 -12.29 -19.05
CA VAL A 62 0.03 -11.79 -18.81
C VAL A 62 1.03 -12.95 -18.63
N GLY A 63 0.59 -14.06 -18.03
CA GLY A 63 1.41 -15.28 -17.93
C GLY A 63 1.72 -15.91 -19.30
N ASN A 64 0.73 -15.99 -20.19
CA ASN A 64 0.89 -16.62 -21.51
C ASN A 64 1.80 -15.80 -22.46
N GLU A 65 1.77 -14.47 -22.40
CA GLU A 65 2.68 -13.59 -23.17
C GLU A 65 4.16 -13.76 -22.74
N LEU A 66 4.41 -14.01 -21.45
CA LEU A 66 5.76 -14.26 -20.95
C LEU A 66 6.27 -15.66 -21.29
N ILE A 67 5.37 -16.67 -21.29
CA ILE A 67 5.71 -18.04 -21.71
C ILE A 67 6.01 -18.10 -23.22
N GLN A 68 5.22 -17.40 -24.06
CA GLN A 68 5.46 -17.36 -25.51
C GLN A 68 6.76 -16.64 -25.89
N ARG A 69 7.15 -15.57 -25.19
CA ARG A 69 8.43 -14.87 -25.45
C ARG A 69 9.64 -15.60 -24.87
N ALA A 70 9.46 -16.41 -23.82
CA ALA A 70 10.54 -17.17 -23.20
C ALA A 70 10.89 -18.46 -23.97
N LEU A 71 10.00 -18.95 -24.85
CA LEU A 71 10.29 -20.08 -25.72
C LEU A 71 10.87 -19.57 -27.05
N PRO A 72 12.17 -19.77 -27.32
CA PRO A 72 12.74 -19.42 -28.61
C PRO A 72 12.07 -20.29 -29.66
N GLN A 73 11.48 -19.64 -30.67
CA GLN A 73 10.98 -20.31 -31.87
C GLN A 73 12.14 -20.99 -32.58
N LYS A 74 12.40 -22.24 -32.22
CA LYS A 74 13.25 -23.13 -33.00
C LYS A 74 12.42 -23.54 -34.21
N SER A 75 12.49 -22.74 -35.27
CA SER A 75 12.14 -23.14 -36.62
C SER A 75 12.99 -24.36 -36.97
N ILE A 76 12.43 -25.56 -36.78
CA ILE A 76 12.94 -26.76 -37.44
C ILE A 76 12.11 -26.86 -38.71
N ASP A 77 12.58 -26.19 -39.76
CA ASP A 77 12.08 -26.39 -41.11
C ASP A 77 12.98 -27.44 -41.78
N PHE A 78 12.48 -28.68 -41.88
CA PHE A 78 12.91 -29.70 -42.84
C PHE A 78 11.72 -30.58 -43.23
#